data_AF-X1CDB3-F1
#
_entry.id   AF-X1CDB3-F1
#
_cell.length_a   1.000
_cell.length_b   1.000
_cell.length_c   1.000
_cell.angle_alpha   90.00
_cell.angle_beta   90.00
_cell.angle_gamma   90.00
#
_symmetry.space_group_name_H-M   'P 1'
#
loop_
_entity.id
_entity.type
_entity.pdbx_description
1 polymer ?
#
loop_
_entity_poly.entity_id
_entity_poly.type
_entity_poly.pdbx_seq_one_letter_code
_entity_poly.pdbx_strand_id
1 'polypeptide(L)'
;KLVPHLPHQDLINSFAGLRADIEGRDDFIIEASKKIRGFINVAGIKSPGLSSAPAIAEMVSGILKEVVKEISPQLELNYKDDFIEALSLHQSGYH
;
A
#
# COMPACT_ATOMS: atom_id res chain seq x y z
N LYS A 1 -28.20 -1.12 -17.62
CA LYS A 1 -27.18 -1.96 -18.33
C LYS A 1 -26.41 -1.01 -19.25
N LEU A 2 -25.09 -0.84 -19.09
CA LEU A 2 -24.32 0.17 -19.84
C LEU A 2 -24.13 -0.19 -21.33
N VAL A 3 -24.07 -1.49 -21.65
CA VAL A 3 -24.08 -1.99 -23.04
C VAL A 3 -25.11 -3.12 -23.15
N PRO A 4 -26.14 -2.98 -23.99
CA PRO A 4 -27.07 -4.06 -24.27
C PRO A 4 -26.37 -5.04 -25.22
N HIS A 5 -26.17 -6.28 -24.78
CA HIS A 5 -25.57 -7.40 -25.52
C HIS A 5 -24.03 -7.51 -25.43
N LEU A 6 -23.53 -7.86 -24.23
CA LEU A 6 -22.15 -8.35 -24.04
C LEU A 6 -22.16 -9.89 -24.07
N PRO A 7 -21.62 -10.56 -25.10
CA PRO A 7 -21.59 -12.01 -25.18
C PRO A 7 -20.63 -12.60 -24.15
N HIS A 8 -21.14 -13.44 -23.24
CA HIS A 8 -20.34 -14.06 -22.17
C HIS A 8 -19.29 -15.07 -22.69
N GLN A 9 -19.46 -15.57 -23.92
CA GLN A 9 -18.57 -16.56 -24.53
C GLN A 9 -17.22 -15.96 -24.94
N ASP A 10 -17.12 -14.62 -25.05
CA ASP A 10 -15.89 -13.91 -25.41
C ASP A 10 -15.10 -13.41 -24.19
N LEU A 11 -15.47 -13.85 -22.98
CA LEU A 11 -14.80 -13.45 -21.75
C LEU A 11 -13.46 -14.20 -21.60
N ILE A 12 -12.34 -13.51 -21.85
CA ILE A 12 -11.00 -14.12 -21.81
C ILE A 12 -10.50 -14.33 -20.38
N ASN A 13 -10.70 -13.35 -19.49
CA ASN A 13 -10.24 -13.41 -18.10
C ASN A 13 -11.28 -12.78 -17.15
N SER A 14 -11.41 -13.38 -15.96
CA SER A 14 -12.20 -12.86 -14.85
C SER A 14 -11.33 -12.78 -13.61
N PHE A 15 -11.40 -11.66 -12.90
CA PHE A 15 -10.64 -11.42 -11.68
C PHE A 15 -11.57 -10.96 -10.57
N ALA A 16 -11.26 -11.37 -9.33
CA ALA A 16 -11.92 -10.87 -8.13
C ALA A 16 -10.90 -10.13 -7.26
N GLY A 17 -11.33 -9.06 -6.61
CA GLY A 17 -10.51 -8.27 -5.68
C GLY A 17 -11.11 -8.25 -4.28
N LEU A 18 -10.26 -8.23 -3.26
CA LEU A 18 -10.65 -7.95 -1.87
C LEU A 18 -10.53 -6.45 -1.59
N ARG A 19 -11.38 -5.93 -0.70
CA ARG A 19 -11.28 -4.56 -0.20
C ARG A 19 -10.66 -4.56 1.18
N ALA A 20 -9.56 -3.83 1.33
CA ALA A 20 -9.02 -3.49 2.65
C ALA A 20 -9.85 -2.32 3.22
N ASP A 21 -10.94 -2.64 3.92
CA ASP A 21 -11.81 -1.66 4.56
C ASP A 21 -11.64 -1.67 6.09
N ILE A 22 -11.99 -0.56 6.74
CA ILE A 22 -11.93 -0.43 8.20
C ILE A 22 -13.35 -0.20 8.70
N GLU A 23 -13.82 -1.09 9.58
CA GLU A 23 -15.14 -0.95 10.17
C GLU A 23 -15.28 0.39 10.93
N GLY A 24 -16.34 1.14 10.64
CA GLY A 24 -16.63 2.42 11.29
C GLY A 24 -15.74 3.58 10.85
N ARG A 25 -14.88 3.42 9.84
CA ARG A 25 -14.02 4.48 9.31
C ARG A 25 -13.98 4.45 7.78
N ASP A 26 -14.31 5.57 7.15
CA ASP A 26 -14.34 5.67 5.68
C ASP A 26 -13.00 6.09 5.06
N ASP A 27 -12.01 6.40 5.89
CA ASP A 27 -10.71 6.93 5.49
C ASP A 27 -9.55 5.99 5.86
N PHE A 28 -8.42 6.14 5.17
CA PHE A 28 -7.20 5.38 5.41
C PHE A 28 -6.67 5.63 6.83
N ILE A 29 -5.93 4.65 7.36
CA ILE A 29 -5.12 4.82 8.57
C ILE A 29 -3.67 4.88 8.12
N ILE A 30 -3.05 6.05 8.29
CA ILE A 30 -1.63 6.30 8.02
C ILE A 30 -1.06 7.01 9.23
N GLU A 31 -0.54 6.27 10.21
CA GLU A 31 -0.11 6.83 11.49
C GLU A 31 0.96 5.99 12.19
N ALA A 32 1.79 6.63 13.01
CA ALA A 32 2.69 5.93 13.93
C ALA A 32 1.88 5.18 15.01
N SER A 33 2.29 3.96 15.32
CA SER A 33 1.66 3.15 16.37
C SER A 33 1.90 3.78 17.74
N LYS A 34 0.81 3.95 18.48
CA LYS A 34 0.86 4.40 19.89
C LYS A 34 1.38 3.31 20.84
N LYS A 35 1.44 2.05 20.39
CA LYS A 35 1.81 0.90 21.23
C LYS A 35 3.20 0.36 20.92
N ILE A 36 3.60 0.38 19.64
CA ILE A 36 4.86 -0.20 19.19
C ILE A 36 5.69 0.92 18.57
N ARG A 37 6.71 1.35 19.30
CA ARG A 37 7.60 2.41 18.86
C ARG A 37 8.33 2.00 17.57
N GLY A 38 8.36 2.90 16.58
CA GLY A 38 8.98 2.62 15.27
C GLY A 38 8.06 1.92 14.26
N PHE A 39 6.84 1.53 14.65
CA PHE A 39 5.89 0.89 13.74
C PHE A 39 4.92 1.92 13.14
N ILE A 40 4.73 1.91 11.83
CA ILE A 40 3.80 2.80 11.12
C ILE A 40 2.69 1.95 10.49
N ASN A 41 1.44 2.27 10.82
CA ASN A 41 0.28 1.64 10.22
C ASN A 41 -0.02 2.30 8.87
N VAL A 42 -0.23 1.49 7.84
CA VAL A 42 -0.79 1.90 6.54
C VAL A 42 -1.90 0.90 6.21
N ALA A 43 -3.11 1.19 6.68
CA ALA A 43 -4.22 0.25 6.70
C ALA A 43 -5.50 0.83 6.08
N GLY A 44 -6.40 -0.05 5.66
CA GLY A 44 -7.68 0.33 5.06
C GLY A 44 -7.55 0.97 3.69
N ILE A 45 -6.50 0.63 2.93
CA ILE A 45 -6.21 1.22 1.61
C ILE A 45 -7.19 0.64 0.57
N LYS A 46 -8.46 1.07 0.65
CA LYS A 46 -9.49 0.84 -0.35
C LYS A 46 -9.39 1.85 -1.50
N SER A 47 -10.25 1.75 -2.51
CA SER A 47 -10.29 2.74 -3.58
C SER A 47 -10.46 4.17 -3.02
N PRO A 48 -9.62 5.14 -3.41
CA PRO A 48 -8.65 5.13 -4.52
C PRO A 48 -7.18 4.80 -4.12
N GLY A 49 -6.92 3.62 -3.55
CA GLY A 49 -5.61 3.24 -3.02
C GLY A 49 -4.44 3.30 -4.00
N LEU A 50 -4.62 2.77 -5.22
CA LEU A 50 -3.55 2.78 -6.24
C LEU A 50 -3.21 4.22 -6.68
N SER A 51 -4.23 5.02 -6.99
CA SER A 51 -4.02 6.42 -7.40
C SER A 51 -3.44 7.28 -6.29
N SER A 52 -3.71 6.94 -5.02
CA SER A 52 -3.19 7.65 -3.85
C SER A 52 -1.79 7.16 -3.39
N ALA A 53 -1.25 6.08 -3.97
CA ALA A 53 0.00 5.47 -3.51
C ALA A 53 1.18 6.46 -3.39
N PRO A 54 1.42 7.40 -4.33
CA PRO A 54 2.50 8.37 -4.19
C PRO A 54 2.32 9.31 -2.98
N ALA A 55 1.10 9.79 -2.75
CA ALA A 55 0.80 10.66 -1.60
C ALA A 55 0.92 9.91 -0.27
N ILE A 56 0.51 8.64 -0.23
CA ILE A 56 0.68 7.76 0.93
C ILE A 56 2.17 7.61 1.25
N ALA A 57 3.02 7.39 0.24
CA ALA A 57 4.46 7.23 0.42
C ALA A 57 5.11 8.48 1.04
N GLU A 58 4.75 9.69 0.56
CA GLU A 58 5.22 10.96 1.13
C GLU A 58 4.81 11.11 2.60
N MET A 59 3.55 10.80 2.93
CA MET A 59 3.04 10.87 4.30
C MET A 59 3.77 9.90 5.23
N VAL A 60 4.00 8.66 4.79
CA VAL A 60 4.75 7.65 5.55
C VAL A 60 6.20 8.08 5.74
N SER A 61 6.84 8.65 4.71
CA SER A 61 8.21 9.19 4.81
C SER A 61 8.31 10.32 5.83
N GLY A 62 7.32 11.22 5.86
CA GLY A 62 7.22 12.28 6.86
C GLY A 62 7.12 11.71 8.28
N ILE A 63 6.20 10.77 8.50
CA ILE A 63 6.03 10.10 9.81
C ILE A 63 7.32 9.39 10.22
N LEU A 64 7.96 8.68 9.30
CA LEU A 64 9.21 7.97 9.55
C LEU A 64 10.32 8.92 10.02
N LYS A 65 10.47 10.08 9.37
CA LYS A 65 11.47 11.09 9.75
C LYS A 65 11.25 11.57 11.19
N GLU A 66 10.02 11.85 11.58
CA GLU A 66 9.72 12.29 12.96
C GLU A 66 9.95 11.16 13.98
N VAL A 67 9.47 9.95 13.69
CA VAL A 67 9.68 8.77 14.53
C VAL A 67 11.16 8.45 14.72
N VAL A 68 11.98 8.58 13.67
CA VAL A 68 13.44 8.36 13.75
C VAL A 68 14.12 9.41 14.60
N LYS A 69 13.78 10.69 14.45
CA LYS A 69 14.33 11.77 15.29
C LYS A 69 14.08 11.51 16.78
N GLU A 70 12.91 10.96 17.14
CA GLU A 70 12.59 10.63 18.53
C GLU A 70 13.36 9.41 19.06
N ILE A 71 13.53 8.36 18.24
CA ILE A 71 14.11 7.09 18.67
C ILE A 71 15.63 7.10 18.61
N SER A 72 16.20 7.71 17.57
CA SER A 72 17.62 7.75 17.30
C SER A 72 17.98 9.07 16.59
N PRO A 73 18.17 10.17 17.34
CA PRO A 73 18.41 11.50 16.77
C PRO A 73 19.66 11.60 15.89
N GLN A 74 20.61 10.68 16.05
CA GLN A 74 21.85 10.64 15.26
C GLN A 74 21.72 9.82 13.97
N LEU A 75 20.59 9.13 13.77
CA LEU A 75 20.36 8.34 12.57
C LEU A 75 19.98 9.24 11.41
N GLU A 76 20.79 9.24 10.36
CA GLU A 76 20.51 9.95 9.12
C GLU A 76 19.78 9.03 8.13
N LEU A 77 18.66 9.53 7.59
CA LEU A 77 17.90 8.83 6.56
C LEU A 77 18.37 9.27 5.17
N ASN A 78 18.81 8.32 4.36
CA ASN A 78 19.26 8.53 3.00
C ASN A 78 18.33 7.80 2.02
N TYR A 79 18.06 8.41 0.87
CA TYR A 79 17.37 7.71 -0.21
C TYR A 79 18.28 6.63 -0.78
N LYS A 80 17.68 5.50 -1.14
CA LYS A 80 18.35 4.41 -1.84
C LYS A 80 17.88 4.43 -3.28
N ASP A 81 18.82 4.59 -4.21
CA ASP A 81 18.52 4.65 -5.65
C ASP A 81 18.31 3.25 -6.28
N ASP A 82 18.76 2.20 -5.59
CA ASP A 82 18.62 0.80 -5.99
C ASP A 82 17.42 0.14 -5.29
N PHE A 83 16.21 0.58 -5.63
CA PHE A 83 14.99 -0.08 -5.14
C PHE A 83 14.99 -1.56 -5.56
N ILE A 84 15.11 -2.46 -4.58
CA ILE A 84 14.98 -3.90 -4.80
C ILE A 84 13.50 -4.23 -4.68
N GLU A 85 12.86 -4.54 -5.80
CA GLU A 85 11.49 -5.02 -5.81
C GLU A 85 11.45 -6.39 -5.10
N ALA A 86 10.92 -6.40 -3.88
CA ALA A 86 10.83 -7.60 -3.04
C ALA A 86 9.94 -8.71 -3.63
N LEU A 87 9.28 -8.47 -4.77
CA LEU A 87 8.47 -9.46 -5.50
C LEU A 87 9.27 -10.45 -6.37
N SER A 88 10.61 -10.41 -6.34
CA SER A 88 11.43 -11.40 -7.06
C SER A 88 11.44 -12.80 -6.43
N LEU A 89 10.68 -13.06 -5.36
CA LEU A 89 10.55 -14.39 -4.77
C LEU A 89 9.52 -15.25 -5.53
N HIS A 90 10.04 -16.06 -6.45
CA HIS A 90 9.43 -17.24 -7.08
C HIS A 90 8.23 -17.00 -8.01
N GLN A 91 8.51 -16.53 -9.23
CA GLN A 91 7.88 -17.09 -10.43
C GLN A 91 8.89 -17.99 -11.15
N SER A 92 9.24 -19.10 -10.51
CA SER A 92 9.79 -20.25 -11.22
C SER A 92 8.68 -21.29 -11.31
N GLY A 93 8.21 -21.56 -12.54
CA GLY A 93 7.41 -22.74 -12.83
C GLY A 93 6.09 -22.44 -13.54
N TYR A 94 6.17 -22.04 -14.81
CA TYR A 94 5.22 -22.56 -15.79
C TYR A 94 5.48 -24.07 -15.92
N HIS A 95 4.51 -24.89 -15.54
CA HIS A 95 4.23 -26.21 -16.11
C HIS A 95 2.74 -26.50 -16.00
#